data_AF-A0A6V7M904-F1
#
_entry.id   AF-A0A6V7M904-F1
#
_cell.length_a   1.000
_cell.length_b   1.000
_cell.length_c   1.000
_cell.angle_alpha   90.00
_cell.angle_beta   90.00
_cell.angle_gamma   90.00
#
_symmetry.space_group_name_H-M   'P 1'
#
loop_
_entity.id
_entity.type
_entity.pdbx_description
1 polymer ?
#
loop_
_entity_poly.entity_id
_entity_poly.type
_entity_poly.pdbx_seq_one_letter_code
_entity_poly.pdbx_strand_id
1 'polypeptide(L)' 'MPSQEVVTTKVVVHPLVLLSVVDHFNRMGKIGNQKRVVGVLLGSWRAKGVLDVSNSFA' A
#
# COMPACT_ATOMS: atom_id res chain seq x y z
N MET A 1 -10.14 15.27 -21.06
CA MET A 1 -8.77 14.74 -21.23
C MET A 1 -8.90 13.23 -21.32
N PRO A 2 -8.45 12.57 -22.39
CA PRO A 2 -8.61 11.14 -22.50
C PRO A 2 -7.77 10.49 -21.39
N SER A 3 -8.45 9.83 -20.46
CA SER A 3 -7.86 9.00 -19.41
C SER A 3 -7.12 7.87 -20.11
N GLN A 4 -5.81 8.01 -20.26
CA GLN A 4 -4.97 6.93 -20.75
C GLN A 4 -5.04 5.83 -19.69
N GLU A 5 -5.77 4.74 -19.98
CA GLU A 5 -5.82 3.58 -19.09
C GLU A 5 -4.41 3.02 -18.96
N VAL A 6 -3.72 3.39 -17.88
CA VAL A 6 -2.44 2.80 -17.52
C VAL A 6 -2.75 1.38 -17.04
N VAL A 7 -2.70 0.43 -17.97
CA VAL A 7 -2.87 -0.98 -17.65
C VAL A 7 -1.72 -1.39 -16.75
N THR A 8 -2.03 -1.67 -15.48
CA THR A 8 -1.03 -2.19 -14.53
C THR A 8 -0.60 -3.57 -14.94
N THR A 9 0.66 -3.74 -15.30
CA THR A 9 1.22 -5.04 -15.69
C THR A 9 1.94 -5.71 -14.52
N LYS A 10 2.49 -4.91 -13.60
CA LYS A 10 3.27 -5.39 -12.46
C LYS A 10 3.14 -4.45 -11.28
N VAL A 11 2.98 -5.00 -10.09
CA VAL A 11 3.03 -4.25 -8.83
C VAL A 11 4.29 -4.68 -8.06
N VAL A 12 5.10 -3.71 -7.67
CA VAL A 12 6.28 -3.93 -6.84
C VAL A 12 5.98 -3.36 -5.47
N VAL A 13 6.08 -4.19 -4.43
CA VAL A 13 5.85 -3.78 -3.04
C VAL A 13 7.17 -3.79 -2.30
N HIS A 14 7.53 -2.64 -1.71
CA HIS A 14 8.74 -2.54 -0.89
C HIS A 14 8.54 -3.25 0.46
N PRO A 15 9.53 -4.00 0.97
CA PRO A 15 9.40 -4.74 2.24
C PRO A 15 9.01 -3.89 3.45
N LEU A 16 9.41 -2.61 3.46
CA LEU A 16 9.02 -1.64 4.50
C LEU A 16 7.50 -1.54 4.66
N VAL A 17 6.75 -1.63 3.56
CA VAL A 17 5.28 -1.54 3.56
C VAL A 17 4.63 -2.71 4.28
N LEU A 18 5.21 -3.91 4.19
CA LEU A 18 4.71 -5.07 4.91
C LEU A 18 4.95 -4.90 6.42
N LEU A 19 6.12 -4.37 6.79
CA LEU A 19 6.46 -4.11 8.18
C LEU A 19 5.54 -3.05 8.79
N SER A 20 5.24 -1.97 8.07
CA SER A 20 4.34 -0.90 8.55
C SER A 20 2.89 -1.37 8.71
N VAL A 21 2.37 -2.17 7.78
CA VAL A 21 0.99 -2.72 7.88
C VAL A 21 0.85 -3.66 9.09
N VAL A 22 1.84 -4.53 9.31
CA VAL A 22 1.84 -5.46 10.45
C VAL A 22 2.00 -4.72 11.78
N ASP A 23 2.88 -3.72 11.84
CA ASP A 23 3.02 -2.87 13.03
C ASP A 23 1.71 -2.14 13.35
N HIS A 24 1.06 -1.54 12.34
CA HIS A 24 -0.23 -0.88 12.52
C HIS A 24 -1.31 -1.84 13.03
N PHE A 25 -1.45 -3.02 12.42
CA PHE A 25 -2.40 -4.04 12.89
C PHE A 25 -2.16 -4.42 14.35
N ASN A 26 -0.90 -4.66 14.73
CA ASN A 26 -0.54 -5.06 16.09
C ASN A 26 -0.76 -3.94 17.11
N ARG A 27 -0.57 -2.67 16.74
CA ARG A 27 -0.87 -1.52 17.62
C ARG A 27 -2.37 -1.37 17.82
N MET A 28 -3.15 -1.46 16.75
CA MET A 28 -4.60 -1.32 16.84
C MET A 28 -5.26 -2.47 17.60
N GLY A 29 -4.76 -3.69 17.43
CA GLY A 29 -5.22 -4.87 18.19
C GLY A 29 -4.95 -4.79 19.69
N LYS A 30 -4.01 -3.93 20.14
CA LYS A 30 -3.75 -3.66 21.56
C LYS A 30 -4.63 -2.57 22.14
N ILE A 31 -5.04 -1.59 21.33
CA ILE A 31 -5.87 -0.45 21.75
C ILE A 31 -7.36 -0.79 21.69
N GLY A 32 -7.76 -1.72 20.82
CA GLY A 32 -9.13 -2.24 20.76
C GLY A 32 -9.18 -3.63 20.15
N ASN A 33 -10.26 -4.36 20.37
CA ASN A 33 -10.48 -5.71 19.80
C ASN A 33 -10.83 -5.65 18.29
N GLN A 34 -10.10 -4.83 17.54
CA GLN A 34 -10.31 -4.58 16.12
C GLN A 34 -9.57 -5.64 15.31
N LYS A 35 -10.34 -6.51 14.66
CA LYS A 35 -9.82 -7.61 13.83
C LYS A 35 -9.38 -7.17 12.43
N ARG A 36 -9.54 -5.88 12.10
CA ARG A 36 -9.25 -5.30 10.78
C ARG A 36 -8.73 -3.88 10.96
N VAL A 37 -7.80 -3.49 10.09
CA VAL A 37 -7.28 -2.12 9.99
C VAL A 37 -7.39 -1.65 8.55
N VAL A 38 -7.54 -0.34 8.38
CA VAL A 38 -7.60 0.33 7.07
C VAL A 38 -6.45 1.32 7.02
N GLY A 39 -5.82 1.41 5.85
CA GLY A 39 -4.75 2.36 5.57
C GLY A 39 -4.67 2.64 4.07
N VAL A 40 -3.78 3.53 3.68
CA VAL A 40 -3.57 3.96 2.30
C VAL A 40 -2.17 3.56 1.85
N LEU A 41 -2.05 3.04 0.63
CA LEU A 41 -0.77 2.75 0.00
C LEU A 41 -0.28 3.99 -0.76
N LEU A 42 0.99 4.32 -0.58
CA LEU A 42 1.65 5.45 -1.23
C LEU A 42 2.75 4.93 -2.14
N GLY A 43 2.87 5.54 -3.31
CA GLY A 43 3.73 5.03 -4.36
C GLY A 43 3.64 5.85 -5.63
N SER A 44 4.28 5.36 -6.68
CA SER A 44 4.30 6.02 -7.97
C SER A 44 4.23 5.02 -9.13
N TRP A 45 3.65 5.49 -10.24
CA TRP A 45 3.67 4.75 -11.49
C TRP A 45 5.03 4.92 -12.15
N ARG A 46 5.68 3.80 -12.46
CA ARG A 46 6.88 3.74 -13.28
C ARG A 46 6.51 3.46 -14.74
N ALA A 47 7.52 3.60 -15.61
CA ALA A 47 7.39 3.26 -17.01
C ALA A 47 6.85 1.84 -17.22
N LYS A 48 6.19 1.62 -18.36
CA LYS A 48 5.64 0.30 -18.78
C LYS A 48 4.52 -0.25 -17.86
N GLY A 49 3.77 0.61 -17.17
CA GLY A 49 2.62 0.18 -16.36
C GLY A 49 3.01 -0.57 -15.08
N VAL A 50 4.22 -0.30 -14.56
CA VAL A 50 4.67 -0.87 -13.29
C VAL A 50 4.28 0.07 -12.16
N LEU A 51 3.47 -0.41 -11.21
CA LEU A 51 3.13 0.35 -10.00
C LEU A 51 4.13 0.01 -8.89
N ASP A 52 4.80 1.03 -8.38
CA ASP A 52 5.72 0.90 -7.27
C ASP A 52 5.06 1.41 -5.98
N VAL A 53 4.90 0.52 -5.01
CA VAL A 53 4.40 0.82 -3.67
C VAL A 53 5.61 0.94 -2.74
N SER A 54 5.93 2.18 -2.36
CA SER A 54 7.11 2.53 -1.57
C SER A 54 6.79 2.80 -0.10
N ASN A 55 5.56 3.16 0.23
CA ASN A 55 5.15 3.46 1.60
C ASN A 55 3.66 3.14 1.85
N SER A 56 3.23 3.23 3.11
CA SER A 56 1.84 3.14 3.54
C SER A 56 1.56 4.09 4.69
N PHE A 57 0.34 4.62 4.77
CA PHE A 57 -0.14 5.45 5.86
C PHE A 57 -1.36 4.83 6.54
N ALA A 58 -1.46 5.00 7.85
CA ALA A 58 -2.40 4.37 8.75
C ALA A 58 -2.82 5.33 9.85
#